data_AF-A0A959W1I0-F1
#
_entry.id   AF-A0A959W1I0-F1
#
_cell.length_a   1.000
_cell.length_b   1.000
_cell.length_c   1.000
_cell.angle_alpha   90.00
_cell.angle_beta   90.00
_cell.angle_gamma   90.00
#
_symmetry.space_group_name_H-M   'P 1'
#
loop_
_entity.id
_entity.type
_entity.pdbx_description
1 polymer ?
#
loop_
_entity_poly.entity_id
_entity_poly.type
_entity_poly.pdbx_seq_one_letter_code
_entity_poly.pdbx_strand_id
1 'polypeptide(L)'
;MRFPGRKFRAALLVLAVASAPALIAAPARATSTWVSISDFQWSNKNPHIDLGESVTWTWAGPDTAHSVTGKAPTDSAFDPILTDDASQWDSDAGNNSPNHWPGDEFKVTFDHPGTYLFACKLHPVVRGEVTVSNVPGDPNSDPGPKPNINFDFESPVVTDYFFTSDGTIPIPAVAGPKGKGIGFRFSINEKATVSADYYQLIRRGKGKKRRTIRVFRGYSQWDAHIGFNKVGFAKRSSDFAARPGRYLAYFRAEDRVQNATKDIPVRFTIKGRKRR
;
A
#
# COMPACT_ATOMS: atom_id res chain seq x y z
N MET A 1 43.50 -10.27 100.37
CA MET A 1 42.04 -10.11 100.18
C MET A 1 41.67 -10.65 98.81
N ARG A 2 40.80 -11.66 98.75
CA ARG A 2 40.27 -12.26 97.51
C ARG A 2 39.17 -11.37 96.93
N PHE A 3 39.19 -11.08 95.63
CA PHE A 3 38.00 -10.83 94.82
C PHE A 3 38.21 -11.32 93.36
N PRO A 4 37.13 -11.74 92.66
CA PRO A 4 37.16 -12.78 91.64
C PRO A 4 37.25 -12.27 90.19
N GLY A 5 37.58 -13.20 89.29
CA GLY A 5 37.75 -12.96 87.86
C GLY A 5 36.47 -12.59 87.11
N ARG A 6 36.66 -11.88 86.00
CA ARG A 6 35.63 -11.60 85.00
C ARG A 6 36.18 -11.96 83.62
N LYS A 7 35.53 -12.92 82.99
CA LYS A 7 35.76 -13.38 81.61
C LYS A 7 35.32 -12.28 80.66
N PHE A 8 36.21 -11.78 79.79
CA PHE A 8 35.81 -11.00 78.62
C PHE A 8 35.75 -11.94 77.41
N ARG A 9 34.51 -12.14 76.93
CA ARG A 9 34.22 -12.81 75.66
C ARG A 9 34.54 -11.84 74.52
N ALA A 10 35.30 -12.31 73.54
CA ALA A 10 35.49 -11.62 72.26
C ALA A 10 34.14 -11.54 71.52
N ALA A 11 33.75 -10.34 71.09
CA ALA A 11 32.62 -10.14 70.20
C ALA A 11 33.13 -10.16 68.75
N LEU A 12 32.68 -11.15 67.96
CA LEU A 12 32.85 -11.16 66.51
C LEU A 12 31.84 -10.19 65.90
N LEU A 13 32.33 -9.14 65.24
CA LEU A 13 31.54 -8.25 64.39
C LEU A 13 31.42 -8.90 63.01
N VAL A 14 30.24 -9.44 62.70
CA VAL A 14 29.89 -9.89 61.34
C VAL A 14 29.30 -8.69 60.60
N LEU A 15 30.05 -8.16 59.63
CA LEU A 15 29.57 -7.14 58.71
C LEU A 15 28.73 -7.83 57.63
N ALA A 16 27.40 -7.74 57.72
CA ALA A 16 26.51 -8.20 56.66
C ALA A 16 26.42 -7.12 55.57
N VAL A 17 27.05 -7.34 54.42
CA VAL A 17 26.89 -6.51 53.23
C VAL A 17 25.57 -6.89 52.56
N ALA A 18 24.53 -6.07 52.74
CA ALA A 18 23.27 -6.21 52.03
C ALA A 18 23.48 -5.84 50.55
N SER A 19 23.51 -6.85 49.68
CA SER A 19 23.51 -6.65 48.23
C SER A 19 22.06 -6.41 47.78
N ALA A 20 21.70 -5.16 47.50
CA ALA A 20 20.40 -4.83 46.91
C ALA A 20 20.40 -5.23 45.43
N PRO A 21 19.39 -5.97 44.92
CA PRO A 21 19.25 -6.22 43.50
C PRO A 21 18.88 -4.91 42.79
N ALA A 22 19.72 -4.45 41.87
CA ALA A 22 19.37 -3.40 40.94
C ALA A 22 18.30 -3.95 39.98
N LEU A 23 17.04 -3.55 40.20
CA LEU A 23 15.98 -3.75 39.23
C LEU A 23 16.31 -2.93 37.99
N ILE A 24 16.78 -3.59 36.93
CA ILE A 24 16.85 -3.00 35.60
C ILE A 24 15.40 -2.85 35.13
N ALA A 25 14.84 -1.65 35.24
CA ALA A 25 13.55 -1.34 34.63
C ALA A 25 13.67 -1.60 33.12
N ALA A 26 12.83 -2.50 32.60
CA ALA A 26 12.68 -2.63 31.16
C ALA A 26 12.26 -1.27 30.59
N PRO A 27 12.78 -0.83 29.43
CA PRO A 27 12.36 0.43 28.85
C PRO A 27 10.85 0.34 28.64
N ALA A 28 10.13 1.22 29.32
CA ALA A 28 8.71 1.33 29.11
C ALA A 28 8.48 1.64 27.63
N ARG A 29 7.55 0.94 26.98
CA ARG A 29 7.27 1.17 25.56
C ARG A 29 6.75 2.59 25.42
N ALA A 30 7.56 3.48 24.87
CA ALA A 30 7.15 4.85 24.56
C ALA A 30 5.88 4.83 23.69
N THR A 31 4.84 5.50 24.17
CA THR A 31 3.57 5.68 23.47
C THR A 31 3.81 6.36 22.12
N SER A 32 3.05 5.96 21.09
CA SER A 32 3.21 6.46 19.73
C SER A 32 1.95 7.17 19.27
N THR A 33 1.99 8.48 19.08
CA THR A 33 0.90 9.21 18.41
C THR A 33 0.93 8.90 16.91
N TRP A 34 -0.21 8.58 16.34
CA TRP A 34 -0.32 8.28 14.91
C TRP A 34 -0.62 9.52 14.07
N VAL A 35 0.05 9.64 12.92
CA VAL A 35 -0.25 10.61 11.87
C VAL A 35 -0.32 9.85 10.55
N SER A 36 -1.36 10.03 9.75
CA SER A 36 -1.46 9.41 8.43
C SER A 36 -1.35 10.45 7.31
N ILE A 37 -0.85 10.02 6.15
CA ILE A 37 -0.86 10.81 4.92
C ILE A 37 -1.75 10.16 3.86
N SER A 38 -2.67 10.97 3.33
CA SER A 38 -3.52 10.65 2.19
C SER A 38 -4.01 11.95 1.56
N ASP A 39 -4.25 11.95 0.25
CA ASP A 39 -4.79 13.08 -0.52
C ASP A 39 -4.04 14.41 -0.24
N PHE A 40 -2.70 14.36 -0.16
CA PHE A 40 -1.82 15.48 0.17
C PHE A 40 -2.11 16.13 1.55
N GLN A 41 -2.71 15.39 2.49
CA GLN A 41 -3.07 15.89 3.81
C GLN A 41 -2.61 14.97 4.94
N TRP A 42 -1.93 15.55 5.93
CA TRP A 42 -1.69 14.89 7.21
C TRP A 42 -2.98 14.84 8.02
N SER A 43 -3.34 13.69 8.58
CA SER A 43 -4.52 13.54 9.44
C SER A 43 -4.45 14.40 10.70
N ASN A 44 -3.24 14.57 11.24
CA ASN A 44 -2.92 15.55 12.26
C ASN A 44 -1.66 16.31 11.85
N LYS A 45 -1.82 17.60 11.51
CA LYS A 45 -0.69 18.48 11.15
C LYS A 45 0.11 18.93 12.36
N ASN A 46 -0.49 18.92 13.56
CA ASN A 46 0.11 19.47 14.77
C ASN A 46 0.04 18.45 15.92
N PRO A 47 0.65 17.26 15.82
CA PRO A 47 0.67 16.32 16.94
C PRO A 47 1.37 16.93 18.15
N HIS A 48 0.77 16.74 19.33
CA HIS A 48 1.33 17.15 20.61
C HIS A 48 1.62 15.87 21.39
N ILE A 49 2.86 15.74 21.87
CA ILE A 49 3.32 14.56 22.60
C ILE A 49 4.15 14.99 23.82
N ASP A 50 4.34 14.06 24.73
CA ASP A 50 5.20 14.24 25.90
C ASP A 50 6.64 13.76 25.65
N LEU A 51 7.56 14.19 26.51
CA LEU A 51 8.98 13.88 26.42
C LEU A 51 9.21 12.36 26.49
N GLY A 52 9.94 11.81 25.52
CA GLY A 52 10.23 10.40 25.39
C GLY A 52 9.20 9.62 24.56
N GLU A 53 8.08 10.24 24.18
CA GLU A 53 7.08 9.62 23.30
C GLU A 53 7.53 9.65 21.83
N SER A 54 6.72 9.05 20.98
CA SER A 54 6.99 8.96 19.55
C SER A 54 5.83 9.47 18.70
N VAL A 55 6.15 9.88 17.48
CA VAL A 55 5.18 9.99 16.39
C VAL A 55 5.47 8.90 15.37
N THR A 56 4.44 8.15 14.99
CA THR A 56 4.49 7.21 13.87
C THR A 56 3.64 7.75 12.73
N TRP A 57 4.29 8.06 11.61
CA TRP A 57 3.63 8.38 10.37
C TRP A 57 3.31 7.11 9.59
N THR A 58 2.13 7.05 8.97
CA THR A 58 1.73 5.94 8.10
C THR A 58 1.14 6.44 6.79
N TRP A 59 1.42 5.74 5.70
CA TRP A 59 0.82 6.04 4.40
C TRP A 59 -0.55 5.38 4.34
N ALA A 60 -1.62 6.17 4.32
CA ALA A 60 -2.97 5.64 4.19
C ALA A 60 -3.36 5.41 2.72
N GLY A 61 -2.70 6.09 1.78
CA GLY A 61 -3.02 6.02 0.35
C GLY A 61 -4.30 6.81 -0.01
N PRO A 62 -4.66 6.86 -1.31
CA PRO A 62 -4.06 6.11 -2.41
C PRO A 62 -2.79 6.73 -3.01
N ASP A 63 -2.46 7.97 -2.66
CA ASP A 63 -1.22 8.64 -3.06
C ASP A 63 0.00 8.12 -2.28
N THR A 64 0.99 7.62 -3.03
CA THR A 64 2.17 6.92 -2.47
C THR A 64 3.42 7.81 -2.40
N ALA A 65 3.46 8.91 -3.16
CA ALA A 65 4.64 9.74 -3.35
C ALA A 65 4.80 10.83 -2.28
N HIS A 66 4.91 10.42 -1.01
CA HIS A 66 5.14 11.34 0.12
C HIS A 66 6.30 10.91 0.98
N SER A 67 6.92 11.86 1.65
CA SER A 67 7.99 11.64 2.63
C SER A 67 7.68 12.37 3.92
N VAL A 68 8.22 11.87 5.02
CA VAL A 68 8.36 12.62 6.27
C VAL A 68 9.82 13.08 6.32
N THR A 69 10.04 14.36 6.05
CA THR A 69 11.37 14.94 6.08
C THR A 69 11.37 16.13 7.02
N GLY A 70 12.11 15.99 8.12
CA GLY A 70 12.28 17.06 9.07
C GLY A 70 13.14 18.19 8.49
N LYS A 71 12.98 19.39 9.04
CA LYS A 71 13.65 20.59 8.57
C LYS A 71 14.64 21.08 9.61
N ALA A 72 15.71 21.72 9.13
CA ALA A 72 16.57 22.52 9.99
C ALA A 72 15.73 23.60 10.70
N PRO A 73 16.21 24.15 11.83
CA PRO A 73 15.53 25.22 12.54
C PRO A 73 15.12 26.33 11.58
N THR A 74 13.84 26.72 11.59
CA THR A 74 13.42 27.89 10.82
C THR A 74 13.81 29.17 11.56
N ASP A 75 14.68 29.97 10.93
CA ASP A 75 14.99 31.35 11.32
C ASP A 75 14.33 32.38 10.38
N SER A 76 13.30 31.94 9.63
CA SER A 76 12.62 32.79 8.65
C SER A 76 11.98 34.00 9.32
N ALA A 77 12.45 35.19 8.98
CA ALA A 77 11.83 36.46 9.42
C ALA A 77 10.36 36.64 8.96
N PHE A 78 9.85 35.76 8.09
CA PHE A 78 8.48 35.78 7.56
C PHE A 78 7.62 34.60 8.04
N ASP A 79 8.18 33.63 8.79
CA ASP A 79 7.44 32.54 9.43
C ASP A 79 7.65 32.67 10.95
N PRO A 80 6.65 33.10 11.74
CA PRO A 80 6.82 33.43 13.15
C PRO A 80 7.07 32.21 14.05
N ILE A 81 7.11 31.00 13.49
CA ILE A 81 7.30 29.76 14.21
C ILE A 81 8.80 29.44 14.24
N LEU A 82 9.40 29.59 15.42
CA LEU A 82 10.74 29.08 15.74
C LEU A 82 10.62 27.56 15.95
N THR A 83 11.34 26.79 15.15
CA THR A 83 11.42 25.33 15.32
C THR A 83 12.82 24.88 15.69
N ASP A 84 12.89 23.78 16.42
CA ASP A 84 14.10 23.02 16.71
C ASP A 84 14.58 22.23 15.49
N ASP A 85 15.80 21.69 15.58
CA ASP A 85 16.41 20.95 14.47
C ASP A 85 15.78 19.56 14.30
N ALA A 86 15.13 19.36 13.16
CA ALA A 86 14.59 18.10 12.71
C ALA A 86 15.28 17.58 11.42
N SER A 87 16.37 18.21 10.97
CA SER A 87 17.04 17.90 9.70
C SER A 87 17.57 16.47 9.59
N GLN A 88 17.70 15.77 10.72
CA GLN A 88 18.06 14.36 10.82
C GLN A 88 16.92 13.39 10.44
N TRP A 89 15.67 13.85 10.31
CA TRP A 89 14.55 12.97 9.95
C TRP A 89 14.35 12.89 8.46
N ASP A 90 14.38 11.67 7.93
CA ASP A 90 14.11 11.43 6.54
C ASP A 90 13.61 9.99 6.34
N SER A 91 12.33 9.84 5.99
CA SER A 91 11.76 8.54 5.59
C SER A 91 12.40 7.98 4.31
N ASP A 92 13.12 8.80 3.56
CA ASP A 92 13.67 8.50 2.24
C ASP A 92 15.12 9.02 2.11
N ALA A 93 15.97 8.73 3.10
CA ALA A 93 17.36 9.21 3.12
C ALA A 93 18.11 8.84 1.82
N GLY A 94 18.66 9.86 1.15
CA GLY A 94 19.38 9.69 -0.13
C GLY A 94 18.49 9.46 -1.36
N ASN A 95 17.16 9.43 -1.20
CA ASN A 95 16.19 9.33 -2.28
C ASN A 95 15.33 10.62 -2.36
N ASN A 96 15.30 11.23 -3.55
CA ASN A 96 14.50 12.42 -3.84
C ASN A 96 13.15 12.10 -4.49
N SER A 97 12.88 10.81 -4.78
CA SER A 97 11.64 10.32 -5.37
C SER A 97 10.98 9.33 -4.39
N PRO A 98 10.39 9.82 -3.28
CA PRO A 98 9.74 8.97 -2.30
C PRO A 98 8.57 8.20 -2.91
N ASN A 99 8.39 6.96 -2.50
CA ASN A 99 7.27 6.11 -2.89
C ASN A 99 7.05 5.02 -1.85
N HIS A 100 6.03 5.19 -1.02
CA HIS A 100 5.67 4.28 0.07
C HIS A 100 4.31 3.65 -0.21
N TRP A 101 4.22 2.35 0.03
CA TRP A 101 2.97 1.62 -0.10
C TRP A 101 2.05 1.96 1.08
N PRO A 102 0.73 1.94 0.87
CA PRO A 102 -0.19 2.12 1.98
C PRO A 102 0.02 1.05 3.06
N GLY A 103 0.17 1.50 4.31
CA GLY A 103 0.56 0.67 5.45
C GLY A 103 2.03 0.76 5.83
N ASP A 104 2.90 1.35 4.99
CA ASP A 104 4.27 1.67 5.39
C ASP A 104 4.26 2.65 6.58
N GLU A 105 5.32 2.60 7.38
CA GLU A 105 5.45 3.36 8.61
C GLU A 105 6.84 4.00 8.74
N PHE A 106 6.86 5.22 9.27
CA PHE A 106 8.07 5.91 9.68
C PHE A 106 7.89 6.42 11.11
N LYS A 107 8.84 6.17 12.00
CA LYS A 107 8.72 6.48 13.42
C LYS A 107 9.88 7.34 13.89
N VAL A 108 9.56 8.39 14.65
CA VAL A 108 10.52 9.22 15.37
C VAL A 108 10.17 9.20 16.86
N THR A 109 11.18 8.99 17.71
CA THR A 109 11.09 9.16 19.17
C THR A 109 11.72 10.48 19.54
N PHE A 110 11.09 11.22 20.44
CA PHE A 110 11.48 12.58 20.80
C PHE A 110 12.02 12.61 22.22
N ASP A 111 13.28 12.93 22.38
CA ASP A 111 14.01 12.94 23.66
C ASP A 111 14.34 14.34 24.17
N HIS A 112 13.89 15.38 23.47
CA HIS A 112 14.02 16.78 23.87
C HIS A 112 12.68 17.50 23.68
N PRO A 113 12.28 18.40 24.61
CA PRO A 113 11.14 19.27 24.42
C PRO A 113 11.44 20.28 23.31
N GLY A 114 10.42 20.65 22.53
CA GLY A 114 10.63 21.52 21.38
C GLY A 114 9.48 21.51 20.38
N THR A 115 9.61 22.31 19.33
CA THR A 115 8.69 22.30 18.18
C THR A 115 9.46 21.94 16.93
N TYR A 116 9.04 20.91 16.20
CA TYR A 116 9.81 20.36 15.10
C TYR A 116 9.02 20.37 13.79
N LEU A 117 9.53 21.07 12.78
CA LEU A 117 8.92 21.14 11.46
C LEU A 117 9.26 19.90 10.63
N PHE A 118 8.24 19.29 10.03
CA PHE A 118 8.40 18.27 9.00
C PHE A 118 7.57 18.63 7.75
N ALA A 119 8.04 18.19 6.59
CA ALA A 119 7.32 18.33 5.34
C ALA A 119 7.65 17.21 4.36
N CYS A 120 6.79 17.03 3.36
CA CYS A 120 7.11 16.21 2.20
C CYS A 120 8.16 16.91 1.31
N LYS A 121 9.21 16.19 0.89
CA LYS A 121 10.23 16.69 -0.05
C LYS A 121 9.66 17.11 -1.40
N LEU A 122 8.73 16.32 -1.95
CA LEU A 122 8.12 16.58 -3.25
C LEU A 122 7.07 17.70 -3.19
N HIS A 123 6.38 17.82 -2.06
CA HIS A 123 5.26 18.74 -1.87
C HIS A 123 5.50 19.59 -0.61
N PRO A 124 6.36 20.62 -0.65
CA PRO A 124 6.75 21.37 0.55
C PRO A 124 5.58 22.03 1.32
N VAL A 125 4.44 22.26 0.64
CA VAL A 125 3.20 22.76 1.25
C VAL A 125 2.50 21.72 2.12
N VAL A 126 2.79 20.43 1.93
CA VAL A 126 2.34 19.31 2.75
C VAL A 126 3.28 19.21 3.94
N ARG A 127 3.05 20.08 4.93
CA ARG A 127 3.88 20.25 6.13
C ARG A 127 3.06 20.18 7.42
N GLY A 128 3.74 19.93 8.53
CA GLY A 128 3.19 19.90 9.88
C GLY A 128 4.28 20.11 10.92
N GLU A 129 3.88 20.26 12.18
CA GLU A 129 4.76 20.58 13.30
C GLU A 129 4.49 19.64 14.48
N VAL A 130 5.51 18.97 14.98
CA VAL A 130 5.38 18.18 16.21
C VAL A 130 5.74 19.06 17.39
N THR A 131 4.83 19.19 18.36
CA THR A 131 5.12 19.88 19.63
C THR A 131 5.40 18.83 20.71
N VAL A 132 6.55 18.94 21.36
CA VAL A 132 6.98 18.04 22.44
C VAL A 132 7.04 18.83 23.74
N SER A 133 6.25 18.38 24.71
CA SER A 133 6.23 18.99 26.04
C SER A 133 7.49 18.65 26.84
N ASN A 134 7.72 19.35 27.94
CA ASN A 134 8.77 19.00 28.92
C ASN A 134 8.29 18.00 29.99
N VAL A 135 7.06 17.49 29.87
CA VAL A 135 6.49 16.49 30.77
C VAL A 135 6.97 15.12 30.30
N PRO A 136 7.54 14.25 31.17
CA PRO A 136 7.84 12.88 30.81
C PRO A 136 6.57 12.12 30.38
N GLY A 137 6.62 11.44 29.25
CA GLY A 137 5.49 10.65 28.74
C GLY A 137 5.06 9.55 29.70
N ASP A 138 3.76 9.30 29.76
CA ASP A 138 3.20 8.18 30.50
C ASP A 138 3.34 6.90 29.67
N PRO A 139 4.07 5.87 30.13
CA PRO A 139 4.16 4.61 29.41
C PRO A 139 2.84 3.83 29.30
N ASN A 140 1.79 4.29 29.97
CA ASN A 140 0.43 3.74 29.90
C ASN A 140 -0.54 4.61 29.10
N SER A 141 -0.08 5.73 28.51
CA SER A 141 -0.93 6.55 27.66
C SER A 141 -1.38 5.75 26.43
N ASP A 142 -2.64 5.93 26.02
CA ASP A 142 -3.15 5.28 24.82
C ASP A 142 -2.59 6.02 23.59
N PRO A 143 -1.85 5.34 22.69
CA PRO A 143 -1.38 5.94 21.43
C PRO A 143 -2.52 6.37 20.49
N GLY A 144 -3.74 6.00 20.82
CA GLY A 144 -4.89 6.09 19.95
C GLY A 144 -4.91 4.92 18.95
N PRO A 145 -6.05 4.72 18.28
CA PRO A 145 -6.17 3.66 17.30
C PRO A 145 -5.25 3.93 16.11
N LYS A 146 -4.60 2.87 15.60
CA LYS A 146 -3.85 2.93 14.35
C LYS A 146 -4.80 3.41 13.22
N PRO A 147 -4.41 4.40 12.40
CA PRO A 147 -5.22 4.87 11.30
C PRO A 147 -5.59 3.75 10.33
N ASN A 148 -6.83 3.81 9.81
CA ASN A 148 -7.26 2.91 8.75
C ASN A 148 -6.50 3.24 7.46
N ILE A 149 -6.10 2.21 6.73
CA ILE A 149 -5.52 2.37 5.39
C ILE A 149 -6.66 2.67 4.42
N ASN A 150 -6.58 3.80 3.71
CA ASN A 150 -7.49 4.22 2.66
C ASN A 150 -7.01 3.69 1.29
N PHE A 151 -6.69 2.41 1.26
CA PHE A 151 -6.30 1.70 0.05
C PHE A 151 -7.14 0.44 -0.07
N ASP A 152 -7.85 0.34 -1.18
CA ASP A 152 -8.48 -0.91 -1.54
C ASP A 152 -7.35 -1.87 -1.95
N PHE A 153 -7.23 -3.01 -1.28
CA PHE A 153 -6.29 -4.08 -1.68
C PHE A 153 -7.04 -5.22 -2.37
N GLU A 154 -8.37 -5.15 -2.40
CA GLU A 154 -9.18 -6.17 -3.03
C GLU A 154 -9.20 -5.90 -4.53
N SER A 155 -8.89 -6.93 -5.32
CA SER A 155 -9.06 -6.83 -6.75
C SER A 155 -10.54 -6.92 -7.10
N PRO A 156 -10.98 -6.27 -8.19
CA PRO A 156 -12.32 -6.46 -8.70
C PRO A 156 -12.63 -7.94 -8.90
N VAL A 157 -13.88 -8.31 -8.66
CA VAL A 157 -14.37 -9.68 -8.82
C VAL A 157 -15.26 -9.73 -10.06
N VAL A 158 -14.73 -10.36 -11.11
CA VAL A 158 -15.49 -10.62 -12.34
C VAL A 158 -16.15 -11.99 -12.27
N THR A 159 -17.46 -12.02 -12.48
CA THR A 159 -18.29 -13.24 -12.45
C THR A 159 -19.24 -13.28 -13.65
N ASP A 160 -19.96 -14.40 -13.78
CA ASP A 160 -21.08 -14.56 -14.72
C ASP A 160 -20.75 -14.11 -16.16
N TYR A 161 -19.54 -14.48 -16.60
CA TYR A 161 -19.02 -14.07 -17.89
C TYR A 161 -19.30 -15.11 -18.98
N PHE A 162 -19.91 -14.67 -20.07
CA PHE A 162 -20.22 -15.55 -21.21
C PHE A 162 -20.39 -14.76 -22.51
N PHE A 163 -20.20 -15.46 -23.64
CA PHE A 163 -20.53 -14.91 -24.94
C PHE A 163 -22.04 -14.90 -25.15
N THR A 164 -22.57 -13.83 -25.72
CA THR A 164 -24.00 -13.64 -25.91
C THR A 164 -24.31 -12.73 -27.11
N SER A 165 -25.51 -12.83 -27.65
CA SER A 165 -25.99 -11.91 -28.70
C SER A 165 -26.97 -10.87 -28.16
N ASP A 166 -27.82 -11.27 -27.21
CA ASP A 166 -28.87 -10.46 -26.60
C ASP A 166 -28.44 -9.86 -25.26
N GLY A 167 -27.51 -10.49 -24.53
CA GLY A 167 -27.11 -10.07 -23.19
C GLY A 167 -27.63 -11.01 -22.09
N THR A 168 -28.35 -12.08 -22.43
CA THR A 168 -28.99 -12.95 -21.45
C THR A 168 -28.67 -14.42 -21.70
N ILE A 169 -28.58 -14.83 -22.96
CA ILE A 169 -28.40 -16.24 -23.31
C ILE A 169 -26.94 -16.50 -23.72
N PRO A 170 -26.26 -17.49 -23.11
CA PRO A 170 -24.97 -17.95 -23.55
C PRO A 170 -25.00 -18.53 -24.97
N ILE A 171 -24.06 -18.13 -25.81
CA ILE A 171 -23.89 -18.65 -27.18
C ILE A 171 -22.48 -19.22 -27.38
N PRO A 172 -22.27 -20.05 -28.42
CA PRO A 172 -20.94 -20.53 -28.75
C PRO A 172 -19.94 -19.39 -28.95
N ALA A 173 -18.71 -19.59 -28.46
CA ALA A 173 -17.59 -18.64 -28.51
C ALA A 173 -17.03 -18.42 -29.92
N VAL A 174 -17.88 -17.95 -30.84
CA VAL A 174 -17.59 -17.85 -32.28
C VAL A 174 -17.95 -16.46 -32.79
N ALA A 175 -16.94 -15.60 -32.88
CA ALA A 175 -17.07 -14.25 -33.42
C ALA A 175 -17.33 -14.24 -34.93
N GLY A 176 -18.10 -13.24 -35.35
CA GLY A 176 -18.51 -13.06 -36.74
C GLY A 176 -17.34 -12.84 -37.70
N PRO A 177 -17.54 -13.09 -39.00
CA PRO A 177 -16.50 -12.90 -40.01
C PRO A 177 -16.11 -11.42 -40.14
N LYS A 178 -14.94 -11.16 -40.72
CA LYS A 178 -14.38 -9.81 -40.95
C LYS A 178 -14.19 -8.97 -39.67
N GLY A 179 -14.11 -9.60 -38.50
CA GLY A 179 -13.93 -8.88 -37.22
C GLY A 179 -15.19 -8.16 -36.75
N LYS A 180 -16.38 -8.68 -37.09
CA LYS A 180 -17.66 -8.20 -36.53
C LYS A 180 -17.76 -8.37 -35.01
N GLY A 181 -16.89 -9.20 -34.41
CA GLY A 181 -16.90 -9.49 -32.98
C GLY A 181 -18.04 -10.41 -32.56
N ILE A 182 -18.27 -10.44 -31.25
CA ILE A 182 -19.33 -11.18 -30.55
C ILE A 182 -19.68 -10.39 -29.28
N GLY A 183 -20.91 -10.45 -28.79
CA GLY A 183 -21.22 -9.88 -27.49
C GLY A 183 -20.56 -10.70 -26.39
N PHE A 184 -20.02 -10.02 -25.39
CA PHE A 184 -19.48 -10.64 -24.18
C PHE A 184 -20.10 -9.96 -22.99
N ARG A 185 -20.79 -10.74 -22.17
CA ARG A 185 -21.36 -10.28 -20.91
C ARG A 185 -20.46 -10.70 -19.77
N PHE A 186 -20.42 -9.89 -18.72
CA PHE A 186 -19.80 -10.20 -17.44
C PHE A 186 -20.49 -9.37 -16.34
N SER A 187 -20.37 -9.81 -15.10
CA SER A 187 -20.74 -9.05 -13.91
C SER A 187 -19.48 -8.64 -13.16
N ILE A 188 -19.49 -7.47 -12.53
CA ILE A 188 -18.40 -6.98 -11.69
C ILE A 188 -18.96 -6.36 -10.41
N ASN A 189 -18.28 -6.56 -9.28
CA ASN A 189 -18.70 -6.06 -7.96
C ASN A 189 -18.40 -4.56 -7.75
N GLU A 190 -17.53 -3.97 -8.56
CA GLU A 190 -17.12 -2.56 -8.46
C GLU A 190 -16.90 -1.92 -9.85
N LYS A 191 -16.69 -0.60 -9.87
CA LYS A 191 -16.37 0.11 -11.13
C LYS A 191 -14.92 -0.17 -11.51
N ALA A 192 -14.68 -0.53 -12.76
CA ALA A 192 -13.34 -0.86 -13.23
C ALA A 192 -13.17 -0.53 -14.71
N THR A 193 -11.93 -0.40 -15.13
CA THR A 193 -11.54 -0.56 -16.53
C THR A 193 -11.38 -2.04 -16.83
N VAL A 194 -12.08 -2.58 -17.82
CA VAL A 194 -11.89 -3.96 -18.27
C VAL A 194 -11.13 -4.01 -19.58
N SER A 195 -10.26 -5.01 -19.74
CA SER A 195 -9.49 -5.20 -20.97
C SER A 195 -9.40 -6.66 -21.38
N ALA A 196 -9.16 -6.91 -22.67
CA ALA A 196 -8.94 -8.23 -23.23
C ALA A 196 -7.74 -8.24 -24.20
N ASP A 197 -6.68 -8.95 -23.83
CA ASP A 197 -5.51 -9.15 -24.69
C ASP A 197 -5.71 -10.37 -25.60
N TYR A 198 -5.63 -10.18 -26.91
CA TYR A 198 -5.97 -11.21 -27.89
C TYR A 198 -4.75 -11.93 -28.46
N TYR A 199 -4.65 -13.23 -28.21
CA TYR A 199 -3.61 -14.09 -28.75
C TYR A 199 -4.18 -15.12 -29.74
N GLN A 200 -3.78 -15.02 -31.01
CA GLN A 200 -4.11 -16.03 -32.01
C GLN A 200 -3.30 -17.30 -31.77
N LEU A 201 -3.97 -18.44 -31.75
CA LEU A 201 -3.37 -19.77 -31.59
C LEU A 201 -3.05 -20.35 -32.97
N ILE A 202 -1.76 -20.38 -33.31
CA ILE A 202 -1.26 -20.84 -34.61
C ILE A 202 -0.46 -22.12 -34.43
N ARG A 203 -0.71 -23.13 -35.28
CA ARG A 203 0.16 -24.32 -35.36
C ARG A 203 1.36 -24.00 -36.25
N ARG A 204 2.57 -24.14 -35.69
CA ARG A 204 3.83 -23.92 -36.41
C ARG A 204 4.72 -25.17 -36.30
N GLY A 205 5.51 -25.43 -37.34
CA GLY A 205 6.37 -26.61 -37.45
C GLY A 205 5.75 -27.72 -38.31
N LYS A 206 6.54 -28.76 -38.59
CA LYS A 206 6.17 -29.91 -39.42
C LYS A 206 6.27 -31.21 -38.62
N GLY A 207 5.44 -32.20 -38.96
CA GLY A 207 5.45 -33.54 -38.36
C GLY A 207 5.38 -33.50 -36.83
N LYS A 208 6.25 -34.28 -36.18
CA LYS A 208 6.34 -34.39 -34.70
C LYS A 208 6.76 -33.10 -33.99
N LYS A 209 7.35 -32.12 -34.70
CA LYS A 209 7.75 -30.82 -34.14
C LYS A 209 6.64 -29.75 -34.19
N ARG A 210 5.42 -30.13 -34.61
CA ARG A 210 4.29 -29.20 -34.73
C ARG A 210 3.79 -28.78 -33.36
N ARG A 211 3.90 -27.50 -33.02
CA ARG A 211 3.45 -26.92 -31.74
C ARG A 211 2.49 -25.76 -31.93
N THR A 212 1.65 -25.52 -30.94
CA THR A 212 0.79 -24.33 -30.89
C THR A 212 1.57 -23.18 -30.29
N ILE A 213 1.61 -22.05 -30.99
CA ILE A 213 2.19 -20.80 -30.50
C ILE A 213 1.08 -19.76 -30.31
N ARG A 214 1.28 -18.85 -29.35
CA ARG A 214 0.44 -17.67 -29.12
C ARG A 214 1.06 -16.50 -29.88
N VAL A 215 0.29 -15.84 -30.74
CA VAL A 215 0.71 -14.64 -31.45
C VAL A 215 -0.21 -13.51 -31.03
N PHE A 216 0.34 -12.49 -30.37
CA PHE A 216 -0.42 -11.30 -29.98
C PHE A 216 -1.00 -10.62 -31.23
N ARG A 217 -2.28 -10.27 -31.16
CA ARG A 217 -3.03 -9.61 -32.24
C ARG A 217 -3.58 -8.26 -31.82
N GLY A 218 -3.33 -7.83 -30.59
CA GLY A 218 -3.84 -6.59 -30.05
C GLY A 218 -4.78 -6.79 -28.86
N TYR A 219 -5.47 -5.72 -28.47
CA TYR A 219 -6.31 -5.69 -27.28
C TYR A 219 -7.61 -4.90 -27.50
N SER A 220 -8.51 -4.98 -26.54
CA SER A 220 -9.64 -4.07 -26.41
C SER A 220 -9.84 -3.69 -24.95
N GLN A 221 -10.38 -2.51 -24.71
CA GLN A 221 -10.58 -1.93 -23.38
C GLN A 221 -11.95 -1.26 -23.34
N TRP A 222 -12.62 -1.33 -22.19
CA TRP A 222 -13.93 -0.74 -21.95
C TRP A 222 -14.05 -0.29 -20.49
N ASP A 223 -14.82 0.76 -20.25
CA ASP A 223 -15.26 1.10 -18.90
C ASP A 223 -16.38 0.15 -18.47
N ALA A 224 -16.32 -0.34 -17.23
CA ALA A 224 -17.33 -1.20 -16.63
C ALA A 224 -17.96 -0.54 -15.41
N HIS A 225 -19.27 -0.72 -15.27
CA HIS A 225 -20.02 -0.30 -14.08
C HIS A 225 -20.35 -1.50 -13.19
N ILE A 226 -20.73 -1.24 -11.94
CA ILE A 226 -21.15 -2.28 -11.00
C ILE A 226 -22.33 -3.09 -11.59
N GLY A 227 -22.30 -4.40 -11.42
CA GLY A 227 -23.30 -5.34 -11.93
C GLY A 227 -23.04 -5.75 -13.38
N PHE A 228 -24.12 -5.92 -14.16
CA PHE A 228 -24.06 -6.55 -15.48
C PHE A 228 -23.59 -5.59 -16.57
N ASN A 229 -22.55 -5.99 -17.28
CA ASN A 229 -22.00 -5.27 -18.43
C ASN A 229 -22.09 -6.13 -19.69
N LYS A 230 -22.25 -5.50 -20.85
CA LYS A 230 -22.20 -6.17 -22.16
C LYS A 230 -21.35 -5.35 -23.13
N VAL A 231 -20.28 -5.96 -23.64
CA VAL A 231 -19.34 -5.31 -24.56
C VAL A 231 -19.24 -6.03 -25.90
N GLY A 232 -18.82 -5.30 -26.93
CA GLY A 232 -18.47 -5.86 -28.24
C GLY A 232 -17.08 -6.45 -28.23
N PHE A 233 -16.97 -7.76 -28.03
CA PHE A 233 -15.71 -8.48 -27.88
C PHE A 233 -15.13 -8.95 -29.21
N ALA A 234 -13.80 -8.94 -29.35
CA ALA A 234 -13.08 -9.34 -30.56
C ALA A 234 -13.57 -8.63 -31.84
N LYS A 235 -14.07 -7.40 -31.69
CA LYS A 235 -14.40 -6.50 -32.79
C LYS A 235 -13.11 -5.88 -33.31
N ARG A 236 -12.94 -5.85 -34.63
CA ARG A 236 -11.76 -5.21 -35.25
C ARG A 236 -11.71 -3.73 -34.84
N SER A 237 -10.53 -3.29 -34.43
CA SER A 237 -10.20 -1.89 -34.11
C SER A 237 -8.79 -1.55 -34.63
N SER A 238 -8.34 -0.32 -34.41
CA SER A 238 -6.93 0.09 -34.52
C SER A 238 -6.02 -0.80 -33.69
N ASP A 239 -6.47 -1.12 -32.48
CA ASP A 239 -5.69 -1.83 -31.47
C ASP A 239 -5.85 -3.35 -31.54
N PHE A 240 -6.77 -3.87 -32.37
CA PHE A 240 -6.97 -5.30 -32.57
C PHE A 240 -7.09 -5.71 -34.04
N ALA A 241 -6.04 -6.37 -34.53
CA ALA A 241 -5.96 -6.93 -35.86
C ALA A 241 -6.69 -8.29 -35.96
N ALA A 242 -8.02 -8.25 -35.96
CA ALA A 242 -8.87 -9.43 -36.04
C ALA A 242 -8.61 -10.28 -37.31
N ARG A 243 -8.06 -11.49 -37.14
CA ARG A 243 -7.83 -12.48 -38.20
C ARG A 243 -8.64 -13.77 -37.95
N PRO A 244 -9.12 -14.48 -38.98
CA PRO A 244 -9.75 -15.77 -38.80
C PRO A 244 -8.88 -16.79 -38.04
N GLY A 245 -9.49 -17.63 -37.22
CA GLY A 245 -8.81 -18.70 -36.49
C GLY A 245 -9.18 -18.78 -35.02
N ARG A 246 -8.45 -19.63 -34.28
CA ARG A 246 -8.63 -19.86 -32.84
C ARG A 246 -7.84 -18.84 -32.03
N TYR A 247 -8.41 -18.41 -30.92
CA TYR A 247 -7.82 -17.42 -30.02
C TYR A 247 -7.89 -17.87 -28.56
N LEU A 248 -6.97 -17.32 -27.78
CA LEU A 248 -7.05 -17.20 -26.34
C LEU A 248 -6.97 -15.71 -26.04
N ALA A 249 -7.97 -15.19 -25.32
CA ALA A 249 -7.91 -13.87 -24.74
C ALA A 249 -7.58 -13.98 -23.25
N TYR A 250 -6.85 -13.00 -22.73
CA TYR A 250 -6.72 -12.76 -21.29
C TYR A 250 -7.57 -11.56 -20.94
N PHE A 251 -8.70 -11.84 -20.29
CA PHE A 251 -9.64 -10.81 -19.83
C PHE A 251 -9.30 -10.43 -18.39
N ARG A 252 -9.32 -9.13 -18.08
CA ARG A 252 -9.04 -8.60 -16.75
C ARG A 252 -9.88 -7.36 -16.45
N ALA A 253 -10.13 -7.10 -15.18
CA ALA A 253 -10.66 -5.84 -14.68
C ALA A 253 -9.62 -5.17 -13.77
N GLU A 254 -9.48 -3.87 -13.89
CA GLU A 254 -8.55 -3.03 -13.14
C GLU A 254 -9.32 -1.86 -12.51
N ASP A 255 -9.26 -1.70 -11.20
CA ASP A 255 -9.93 -0.61 -10.49
C ASP A 255 -9.18 0.73 -10.67
N ARG A 256 -9.64 1.77 -9.97
CA ARG A 256 -9.04 3.11 -10.01
C ARG A 256 -7.68 3.23 -9.31
N VAL A 257 -7.33 2.27 -8.45
CA VAL A 257 -6.05 2.22 -7.72
C VAL A 257 -5.13 1.10 -8.25
N GLN A 258 -5.44 0.57 -9.43
CA GLN A 258 -4.68 -0.43 -10.18
C GLN A 258 -4.65 -1.84 -9.55
N ASN A 259 -5.61 -2.19 -8.68
CA ASN A 259 -5.81 -3.60 -8.38
C ASN A 259 -6.46 -4.27 -9.58
N ALA A 260 -5.91 -5.42 -9.97
CA ALA A 260 -6.38 -6.15 -11.12
C ALA A 260 -6.81 -7.57 -10.75
N THR A 261 -7.92 -8.03 -11.33
CA THR A 261 -8.27 -9.46 -11.34
C THR A 261 -7.09 -10.28 -11.84
N LYS A 262 -6.97 -11.54 -11.38
CA LYS A 262 -6.16 -12.52 -12.13
C LYS A 262 -6.68 -12.64 -13.56
N ASP A 263 -5.76 -12.92 -14.48
CA ASP A 263 -6.06 -13.18 -15.88
C ASP A 263 -7.16 -14.26 -16.03
N ILE A 264 -8.27 -13.89 -16.65
CA ILE A 264 -9.38 -14.78 -16.98
C ILE A 264 -9.19 -15.29 -18.43
N PRO A 265 -8.79 -16.56 -18.64
CA PRO A 265 -8.54 -17.07 -19.98
C PRO A 265 -9.84 -17.37 -20.72
N VAL A 266 -10.13 -16.60 -21.77
CA VAL A 266 -11.33 -16.77 -22.60
C VAL A 266 -10.96 -17.31 -23.99
N ARG A 267 -11.42 -18.51 -24.33
CA ARG A 267 -11.17 -19.12 -25.65
C ARG A 267 -12.31 -18.81 -26.62
N PHE A 268 -11.96 -18.43 -27.84
CA PHE A 268 -12.94 -18.16 -28.89
C PHE A 268 -12.38 -18.42 -30.29
N THR A 269 -13.24 -18.37 -31.30
CA THR A 269 -12.87 -18.50 -32.72
C THR A 269 -13.42 -17.33 -33.53
N ILE A 270 -12.63 -16.76 -34.44
CA ILE A 270 -13.10 -15.80 -35.43
C ILE A 270 -13.37 -16.54 -36.74
N LYS A 271 -14.61 -16.46 -37.25
CA LYS A 271 -14.99 -17.11 -38.51
C LYS A 271 -14.18 -16.58 -39.69
N GLY A 272 -13.73 -17.50 -40.54
CA GLY A 272 -13.22 -17.18 -41.88
C GLY A 272 -14.34 -16.73 -42.81
N ARG A 273 -13.98 -16.14 -43.95
CA ARG A 273 -14.92 -15.88 -45.04
C ARG A 273 -15.41 -17.24 -45.57
N LYS A 274 -16.72 -17.45 -45.74
CA LYS A 274 -17.21 -18.56 -46.57
C LYS A 274 -16.63 -18.35 -47.96
N ARG A 275 -15.91 -19.34 -48.50
CA ARG A 275 -15.61 -19.37 -49.93
C ARG A 275 -16.96 -19.47 -50.64
N ARG A 276 -17.23 -18.50 -51.52
CA ARG A 276 -18.35 -18.56 -52.46
C ARG A 276 -18.01 -19.59 -53.52
#